data_AF-A0A960F9E7-F1
#
_entry.id   AF-A0A960F9E7-F1
#
_cell.length_a   1.000
_cell.length_b   1.000
_cell.length_c   1.000
_cell.angle_alpha   90.00
_cell.angle_beta   90.00
_cell.angle_gamma   90.00
#
_symmetry.space_group_name_H-M   'P 1'
#
loop_
_entity.id
_entity.type
_entity.pdbx_description
1 polymer ?
#
loop_
_entity_poly.entity_id
_entity_poly.type
_entity_poly.pdbx_seq_one_letter_code
_entity_poly.pdbx_strand_id
1 'polypeptide(L)'
;MLLRLVLAVATAGCFVAGSMLMKPAAGFAHTTATLAVFACFALGVTLDLFLVHLRGEVGSAVVLIVGLEAAVSVVLARWLFGERVDLVRLVAVGLVLAGVALLEWRPGDGTPEASVAPGSHTGVVEPVAELGSSGDAELGVHPLQVRVDRPS
;
A
#
# COMPACT_ATOMS: atom_id res chain seq x y z
N MET A 1 -4.09 5.29 17.36
CA MET A 1 -4.89 4.14 16.89
C MET A 1 -6.18 4.60 16.22
N LEU A 2 -7.07 5.32 16.92
CA LEU A 2 -8.37 5.78 16.37
C LEU A 2 -8.24 6.58 15.06
N LEU A 3 -7.43 7.64 15.04
CA LEU A 3 -7.23 8.49 13.85
C LEU A 3 -6.81 7.68 12.62
N ARG A 4 -5.94 6.68 12.81
CA ARG A 4 -5.45 5.81 11.72
C ARG A 4 -6.57 4.96 11.14
N LEU A 5 -7.40 4.40 12.01
CA LEU A 5 -8.54 3.58 11.61
C LEU A 5 -9.56 4.44 10.84
N VAL A 6 -9.81 5.66 11.31
CA VAL A 6 -10.66 6.64 10.61
C VAL A 6 -10.09 6.98 9.23
N LEU A 7 -8.79 7.24 9.12
CA LEU A 7 -8.15 7.52 7.82
C LEU A 7 -8.23 6.31 6.89
N ALA A 8 -7.92 5.11 7.37
CA ALA A 8 -8.00 3.90 6.55
C ALA A 8 -9.42 3.63 6.04
N VAL A 9 -10.44 3.82 6.88
CA VAL A 9 -11.85 3.69 6.48
C VAL A 9 -12.25 4.80 5.51
N ALA A 10 -11.79 6.03 5.71
CA ALA A 10 -12.05 7.13 4.78
C ALA A 10 -11.43 6.86 3.41
N THR A 11 -10.16 6.43 3.38
CA THR A 11 -9.43 6.03 2.16
C THR A 11 -10.17 4.92 1.41
N ALA A 12 -10.49 3.82 2.11
CA ALA A 12 -11.25 2.72 1.52
C ALA A 12 -12.63 3.18 1.02
N GLY A 13 -13.31 4.05 1.77
CA GLY A 13 -14.59 4.64 1.36
C GLY A 13 -14.49 5.44 0.06
N CYS A 14 -13.43 6.25 -0.10
CA CYS A 14 -13.17 7.00 -1.33
C CYS A 14 -12.89 6.08 -2.52
N PHE A 15 -12.10 5.02 -2.34
CA PHE A 15 -11.84 4.05 -3.40
C PHE A 15 -13.09 3.26 -3.79
N VAL A 16 -13.87 2.79 -2.82
CA VAL A 16 -15.15 2.11 -3.09
C VAL A 16 -16.11 3.06 -3.81
N ALA A 17 -16.24 4.31 -3.35
CA ALA A 17 -17.11 5.30 -4.00
C ALA A 17 -16.67 5.58 -5.45
N GLY A 18 -15.37 5.77 -5.68
CA GLY A 18 -14.78 5.92 -7.01
C GLY A 18 -15.08 4.71 -7.91
N SER A 19 -14.93 3.50 -7.38
CA SER A 19 -15.24 2.24 -8.07
C SER A 19 -16.72 2.12 -8.43
N MET A 20 -17.64 2.53 -7.55
CA MET A 20 -19.09 2.52 -7.83
C MET A 20 -19.48 3.53 -8.91
N LEU A 21 -18.80 4.67 -8.96
CA LEU A 21 -19.02 5.72 -9.97
C LEU A 21 -18.50 5.33 -11.37
N MET A 22 -17.72 4.25 -11.51
CA MET A 22 -17.32 3.75 -12.83
C MET A 22 -18.51 3.21 -13.65
N LYS A 23 -19.54 2.65 -13.00
CA LYS A 23 -20.71 2.11 -13.69
C LYS A 23 -21.52 3.19 -14.43
N PRO A 24 -21.89 4.34 -13.81
CA PRO A 24 -22.53 5.44 -14.53
C PRO A 24 -21.60 6.19 -15.49
N ALA A 25 -20.27 6.09 -15.33
CA ALA A 25 -19.33 6.69 -16.27
C ALA A 25 -19.43 6.09 -17.69
N ALA A 26 -20.06 4.91 -17.84
CA ALA A 26 -20.29 4.24 -19.13
C ALA A 26 -19.02 4.16 -20.00
N GLY A 27 -17.88 3.81 -19.38
CA GLY A 27 -16.57 3.80 -20.07
C GLY A 27 -16.00 5.19 -20.33
N PHE A 28 -16.26 6.14 -19.43
CA PHE A 28 -15.80 7.55 -19.47
C PHE A 28 -16.50 8.45 -20.49
N ALA A 29 -17.66 8.04 -21.03
CA ALA A 29 -18.46 8.86 -21.95
C ALA A 29 -19.04 10.12 -21.28
N HIS A 30 -19.27 10.09 -19.96
CA HIS A 30 -19.79 11.24 -19.20
C HIS A 30 -18.66 11.95 -18.45
N THR A 31 -18.31 13.15 -18.89
CA THR A 31 -17.20 13.95 -18.33
C THR A 31 -17.34 14.23 -16.83
N THR A 32 -18.57 14.46 -16.36
CA THR A 32 -18.86 14.73 -14.94
C THR A 32 -18.64 13.51 -14.05
N ALA A 33 -19.11 12.33 -14.48
CA ALA A 33 -18.91 11.08 -13.77
C ALA A 33 -17.42 10.69 -13.77
N THR A 34 -16.73 10.86 -14.90
CA THR A 34 -15.28 10.66 -15.02
C THR A 34 -14.52 11.54 -14.04
N LEU A 35 -14.83 12.84 -13.98
CA LEU A 35 -14.18 13.77 -13.06
C LEU A 35 -14.43 13.38 -11.60
N ALA A 36 -15.64 12.93 -11.25
CA ALA A 36 -15.96 12.46 -9.91
C ALA A 36 -15.18 11.19 -9.53
N VAL A 37 -15.01 10.24 -10.46
CA VAL A 37 -14.15 9.06 -10.26
C VAL A 37 -12.72 9.50 -9.97
N PHE A 38 -12.14 10.33 -10.84
CA PHE A 38 -10.77 10.82 -10.66
C PHE A 38 -10.60 11.59 -9.34
N ALA A 39 -11.54 12.44 -8.97
CA ALA A 39 -11.50 13.17 -7.71
C ALA A 39 -11.54 12.23 -6.50
N CYS A 40 -12.40 11.20 -6.52
CA CYS A 40 -12.47 10.21 -5.45
C CYS A 40 -11.17 9.42 -5.32
N PHE A 41 -10.61 8.94 -6.43
CA PHE A 41 -9.34 8.21 -6.43
C PHE A 41 -8.18 9.10 -5.99
N ALA A 42 -8.09 10.33 -6.49
CA ALA A 42 -7.05 11.27 -6.08
C ALA A 42 -7.11 11.57 -4.58
N LEU A 43 -8.31 11.75 -4.02
CA LEU A 43 -8.51 11.97 -2.59
C LEU A 43 -8.16 10.72 -1.77
N GLY A 44 -8.53 9.53 -2.25
CA GLY A 44 -8.14 8.25 -1.66
C GLY A 44 -6.61 8.08 -1.61
N VAL A 45 -5.92 8.27 -2.73
CA VAL A 45 -4.45 8.21 -2.80
C VAL A 45 -3.79 9.26 -1.91
N THR A 46 -4.34 10.48 -1.84
CA THR A 46 -3.79 11.53 -0.96
C THR A 46 -3.90 11.12 0.52
N LEU A 47 -5.03 10.55 0.93
CA LEU A 47 -5.23 10.04 2.29
C LEU A 47 -4.32 8.83 2.57
N ASP A 48 -4.14 7.94 1.60
CA ASP A 48 -3.25 6.78 1.70
C ASP A 48 -1.79 7.20 1.89
N LEU A 49 -1.28 8.09 1.04
CA LEU A 49 0.06 8.64 1.16
C LEU A 49 0.28 9.34 2.51
N PHE A 50 -0.72 10.08 2.98
CA PHE A 50 -0.66 10.69 4.31
C PHE A 50 -0.62 9.65 5.44
N LEU A 51 -1.39 8.56 5.32
CA LEU A 51 -1.36 7.46 6.28
C LEU A 51 -0.01 6.74 6.30
N VAL A 52 0.58 6.49 5.13
CA VAL A 52 1.91 5.89 4.97
C VAL A 52 2.98 6.77 5.62
N HIS A 53 2.92 8.09 5.40
CA HIS A 53 3.84 9.04 6.01
C HIS A 53 3.78 9.02 7.54
N LEU A 54 2.59 8.79 8.12
CA LEU A 54 2.41 8.66 9.57
C LEU A 54 2.87 7.32 10.15
N ARG A 55 3.02 6.26 9.34
CA ARG A 55 3.41 4.93 9.82
C ARG A 55 4.89 4.61 9.63
N GLY A 56 5.54 5.18 8.61
CA GLY A 56 6.91 4.80 8.23
C GLY A 56 7.03 3.40 7.60
N GLU A 57 5.98 2.58 7.68
CA GLU A 57 5.86 1.26 7.05
C GLU A 57 4.82 1.32 5.93
N VAL A 58 5.31 1.23 4.69
CA VAL A 58 4.47 1.32 3.47
C VAL A 58 3.65 0.04 3.26
N GLY A 59 4.26 -1.13 3.52
CA GLY A 59 3.70 -2.42 3.10
C GLY A 59 2.40 -2.80 3.81
N SER A 60 2.38 -2.77 5.15
CA SER A 60 1.24 -3.25 5.93
C SER A 60 -0.02 -2.38 5.77
N ALA A 61 0.16 -1.06 5.64
CA ALA A 61 -0.95 -0.12 5.49
C ALA A 61 -1.68 -0.31 4.15
N VAL A 62 -0.93 -0.45 3.06
CA VAL A 62 -1.49 -0.61 1.70
C VAL A 62 -2.26 -1.93 1.60
N VAL A 63 -1.70 -3.04 2.11
CA VAL A 63 -2.38 -4.35 2.05
C VAL A 63 -3.69 -4.33 2.83
N LEU A 64 -3.72 -3.69 4.00
CA LEU A 64 -4.92 -3.55 4.81
C LEU A 64 -6.00 -2.72 4.10
N ILE A 65 -5.61 -1.61 3.46
CA ILE A 65 -6.54 -0.75 2.72
C ILE A 65 -7.14 -1.50 1.53
N VAL A 66 -6.32 -2.17 0.73
CA VAL A 66 -6.77 -2.95 -0.44
C VAL A 66 -7.72 -4.08 -0.02
N GLY A 67 -7.40 -4.79 1.06
CA GLY A 67 -8.27 -5.83 1.60
C GLY A 67 -9.62 -5.29 2.07
N LEU A 68 -9.61 -4.15 2.79
CA LEU A 68 -10.82 -3.50 3.26
C LEU A 68 -11.67 -2.98 2.10
N GLU A 69 -11.05 -2.36 1.11
CA GLU A 69 -11.70 -1.88 -0.11
C GLU A 69 -12.41 -3.03 -0.83
N ALA A 70 -11.74 -4.18 -1.01
CA ALA A 70 -12.34 -5.35 -1.66
C ALA A 70 -13.57 -5.87 -0.88
N ALA A 71 -13.47 -6.01 0.45
CA ALA A 71 -14.59 -6.44 1.27
C ALA A 71 -15.78 -5.48 1.21
N VAL A 72 -15.52 -4.19 1.42
CA VAL A 72 -16.56 -3.14 1.42
C VAL A 72 -17.19 -3.02 0.04
N SER A 73 -16.40 -3.10 -1.04
CA SER A 73 -16.89 -3.07 -2.42
C SER A 73 -17.87 -4.20 -2.71
N VAL A 74 -17.60 -5.42 -2.24
CA VAL A 74 -18.49 -6.57 -2.44
C VAL A 74 -19.81 -6.39 -1.68
N VAL A 75 -19.75 -5.91 -0.44
CA VAL A 75 -20.94 -5.64 0.37
C VAL A 75 -21.77 -4.52 -0.26
N LEU A 76 -21.14 -3.42 -0.67
CA LEU A 76 -21.83 -2.31 -1.33
C LEU A 76 -22.40 -2.74 -2.68
N ALA A 77 -21.66 -3.50 -3.49
CA ALA A 77 -22.16 -3.98 -4.78
C ALA A 77 -23.43 -4.84 -4.62
N ARG A 78 -23.45 -5.74 -3.64
CA ARG A 78 -24.64 -6.52 -3.29
C ARG A 78 -25.80 -5.61 -2.89
N TRP A 79 -25.55 -4.61 -2.05
CA TRP A 79 -26.59 -3.74 -1.52
C TRP A 79 -27.15 -2.75 -2.55
N LEU A 80 -26.28 -2.09 -3.32
CA LEU A 80 -26.65 -1.06 -4.30
C LEU A 80 -27.22 -1.65 -5.59
N PHE A 81 -26.66 -2.76 -6.08
CA PHE A 81 -27.05 -3.35 -7.37
C PHE A 81 -27.96 -4.57 -7.23
N GLY A 82 -28.23 -5.04 -6.01
CA GLY A 82 -29.03 -6.24 -5.78
C GLY A 82 -28.41 -7.51 -6.40
N GLU A 83 -27.11 -7.50 -6.67
CA GLU A 83 -26.43 -8.63 -7.31
C GLU A 83 -26.51 -9.87 -6.42
N ARG A 84 -26.84 -11.01 -7.05
CA ARG A 84 -26.77 -12.30 -6.37
C ARG A 84 -25.31 -12.62 -6.11
N VAL A 85 -24.96 -12.73 -4.83
CA VAL A 85 -23.63 -13.15 -4.43
C VAL A 85 -23.60 -14.67 -4.49
N ASP A 86 -22.87 -15.19 -5.47
CA ASP A 86 -22.62 -16.62 -5.59
C ASP A 86 -21.67 -17.09 -4.48
N LEU A 87 -21.82 -18.35 -4.08
CA LEU A 87 -21.02 -18.97 -3.03
C LEU A 87 -19.53 -19.00 -3.42
N VAL A 88 -19.25 -19.18 -4.71
CA VAL A 88 -17.89 -19.10 -5.27
C VAL A 88 -17.28 -17.70 -5.07
N ARG A 89 -18.06 -16.62 -5.27
CA ARG A 89 -17.61 -15.23 -5.07
C ARG A 89 -17.30 -14.97 -3.61
N LEU A 90 -18.13 -15.48 -2.70
CA LEU A 90 -17.91 -15.40 -1.25
C LEU A 90 -16.62 -16.11 -0.83
N VAL A 91 -16.37 -17.33 -1.33
CA VAL A 91 -15.15 -18.08 -1.06
C VAL A 91 -13.92 -17.34 -1.59
N ALA A 92 -13.99 -16.78 -2.82
CA ALA A 92 -12.89 -16.02 -3.39
C ALA A 92 -12.55 -14.77 -2.56
N VAL A 93 -13.57 -14.01 -2.13
CA VAL A 93 -13.39 -12.85 -1.25
C VAL A 93 -12.80 -13.27 0.09
N GLY A 94 -13.28 -14.37 0.67
CA GLY A 94 -12.72 -14.95 1.89
C GLY A 94 -11.24 -15.31 1.75
N LEU A 95 -10.84 -15.89 0.62
CA LEU A 95 -9.44 -16.22 0.34
C LEU A 95 -8.56 -14.97 0.22
N VAL A 96 -9.05 -13.91 -0.44
CA VAL A 96 -8.35 -12.62 -0.54
C VAL A 96 -8.15 -12.01 0.85
N LEU A 97 -9.19 -12.00 1.68
CA LEU A 97 -9.10 -11.49 3.05
C LEU A 97 -8.16 -12.32 3.92
N ALA A 98 -8.15 -13.64 3.76
CA ALA A 98 -7.21 -14.52 4.44
C ALA A 98 -5.76 -14.23 4.01
N GLY A 99 -5.50 -14.01 2.73
CA GLY A 99 -4.18 -13.64 2.22
C GLY A 99 -3.71 -12.28 2.75
N VAL A 100 -4.61 -11.29 2.80
CA VAL A 100 -4.35 -9.97 3.41
C VAL A 100 -4.02 -10.12 4.90
N ALA A 101 -4.79 -10.90 5.65
CA ALA A 101 -4.53 -11.14 7.07
C ALA A 101 -3.20 -11.88 7.28
N LEU A 102 -2.86 -12.84 6.42
CA LEU A 102 -1.59 -13.58 6.49
C LEU A 102 -0.38 -12.68 6.19
N LEU A 103 -0.52 -11.73 5.26
CA LEU A 103 0.52 -10.72 4.96
C LEU A 103 0.72 -9.73 6.11
N GLU A 104 -0.33 -9.40 6.83
CA GLU A 104 -0.24 -8.53 8.01
C GLU A 104 0.26 -9.28 9.25
N TRP A 105 0.06 -10.60 9.30
CA TRP A 105 0.52 -11.44 10.38
C TRP A 105 2.04 -11.63 10.31
N ARG A 106 2.77 -10.68 10.87
CA ARG A 106 4.19 -10.84 11.21
C ARG A 106 4.25 -11.45 12.61
N PRO A 107 4.60 -12.75 12.76
CA PRO A 107 4.83 -13.32 14.09
C PRO A 107 5.96 -12.51 14.70
N GLY A 108 5.67 -11.89 15.85
CA GLY A 108 6.53 -10.87 16.44
C GLY A 108 7.99 -11.30 16.44
N ASP A 109 8.85 -10.33 16.13
CA ASP A 109 10.29 -10.40 16.32
C ASP A 109 10.56 -10.58 17.83
N GLY A 110 10.29 -11.77 18.33
CA GLY A 110 10.58 -12.24 19.67
C GLY A 110 12.06 -12.57 19.78
N THR A 111 12.94 -11.74 19.25
CA THR A 111 14.32 -11.71 19.71
C THR A 111 14.26 -11.25 21.16
N PRO A 112 14.47 -12.12 22.17
CA PRO A 112 14.74 -11.64 23.50
C PRO A 112 15.89 -10.66 23.36
N GLU A 113 15.74 -9.46 23.90
CA GLU A 113 16.84 -8.53 24.09
C GLU A 113 17.98 -9.29 24.75
N ALA A 114 18.92 -9.78 23.94
CA ALA A 114 20.17 -10.28 24.43
C ALA A 114 20.88 -9.04 24.96
N SER A 115 20.66 -8.78 26.25
CA SER A 115 21.40 -7.89 27.15
C SER A 115 22.75 -7.50 26.55
N VAL A 116 22.76 -6.43 25.74
CA VAL A 116 23.98 -5.84 25.23
C VAL A 116 24.62 -5.17 26.44
N ALA A 117 25.60 -5.88 27.01
CA ALA A 117 26.40 -5.36 28.10
C ALA A 117 26.99 -4.00 27.70
N PRO A 118 27.01 -3.01 28.60
CA PRO A 118 27.59 -1.70 28.33
C PRO A 118 29.13 -1.82 28.28
N GLY A 119 29.65 -2.18 27.11
CA GLY A 119 31.07 -2.30 26.81
C GLY A 119 31.53 -1.23 25.82
N SER A 120 31.95 -0.09 26.38
CA SER A 120 32.97 0.83 25.86
C SER A 120 33.52 0.61 24.44
N HIS A 121 33.13 1.43 23.47
CA HIS A 121 34.02 1.82 22.37
C HIS A 121 33.76 3.28 21.96
N THR A 122 34.54 4.19 22.55
CA THR A 122 34.94 5.45 21.93
C THR A 122 35.77 5.12 20.69
N GLY A 123 35.11 5.02 19.53
CA GLY A 123 35.72 4.77 18.24
C GLY A 123 35.15 5.73 17.20
N VAL A 124 35.95 6.76 16.90
CA VAL A 124 35.93 7.64 15.72
C VAL A 124 34.92 7.26 14.64
N VAL A 125 33.95 8.17 14.40
CA VAL A 125 33.05 8.15 13.24
C VAL A 125 33.86 8.52 12.00
N GLU A 126 34.29 7.53 11.21
CA GLU A 126 34.61 7.77 9.81
C GLU A 126 33.33 7.71 8.96
N PRO A 127 33.07 8.68 8.07
CA PRO A 127 31.94 8.64 7.15
C PRO A 127 32.28 7.69 5.99
N VAL A 128 32.04 6.39 6.18
CA VAL A 128 32.07 5.42 5.10
C VAL A 128 30.76 5.53 4.33
N ALA A 129 30.83 6.16 3.16
CA ALA A 129 29.81 6.11 2.14
C ALA A 129 29.69 4.66 1.63
N GLU A 130 28.84 3.87 2.27
CA GLU A 130 28.51 2.51 1.85
C GLU A 130 27.58 2.58 0.63
N LEU A 131 28.18 2.76 -0.54
CA LEU A 131 27.53 2.53 -1.83
C LEU A 131 27.21 1.02 -1.96
N GLY A 132 25.92 0.71 -2.06
CA GLY A 132 25.42 -0.38 -2.88
C GLY A 132 25.72 -1.80 -2.39
N SER A 133 24.88 -2.30 -1.49
CA SER A 133 24.72 -3.73 -1.22
C SER A 133 24.20 -4.46 -2.47
N SER A 134 25.14 -4.96 -3.28
CA SER A 134 25.30 -6.38 -3.68
C SER A 134 24.07 -7.24 -4.02
N GLY A 135 22.96 -6.66 -4.51
CA GLY A 135 21.77 -7.40 -4.96
C GLY A 135 21.65 -7.56 -6.48
N ASP A 136 22.35 -6.74 -7.27
CA ASP A 136 22.09 -6.59 -8.71
C ASP A 136 23.00 -7.45 -9.63
N ALA A 137 23.54 -8.56 -9.12
CA ALA A 137 24.43 -9.42 -9.89
C ALA A 137 23.72 -10.35 -10.90
N GLU A 138 22.38 -10.48 -10.87
CA GLU A 138 21.68 -11.42 -11.76
C GLU A 138 21.13 -10.82 -13.06
N LEU A 139 21.12 -9.49 -13.23
CA LEU A 139 20.44 -8.89 -14.37
C LEU A 139 21.29 -8.74 -15.64
N GLY A 140 22.59 -9.08 -15.61
CA GLY A 140 23.45 -9.05 -16.80
C GLY A 140 23.55 -7.66 -17.47
N VAL A 141 23.09 -6.61 -16.79
CA VAL A 141 23.13 -5.25 -17.30
C VAL A 141 24.51 -4.69 -17.00
N HIS A 142 25.34 -4.59 -18.02
CA HIS A 142 26.59 -3.85 -17.91
C HIS A 142 26.28 -2.42 -17.45
N PRO A 143 26.84 -1.96 -16.31
CA PRO A 143 26.63 -0.60 -15.86
C PRO A 143 27.19 0.35 -16.92
N LEU A 144 26.29 1.14 -17.50
CA LEU A 144 26.63 2.14 -18.50
C LEU A 144 27.50 3.20 -17.83
N GLN A 145 28.79 3.23 -18.14
CA GLN A 145 29.70 4.26 -17.63
C GLN A 145 29.33 5.60 -18.26
N VAL A 146 28.52 6.41 -17.56
CA VAL A 146 28.23 7.78 -17.96
C VAL A 146 29.40 8.66 -17.55
N ARG A 147 30.30 8.95 -18.50
CA ARG A 147 31.35 9.94 -18.36
C ARG A 147 30.73 11.33 -18.43
N VAL A 148 30.68 12.04 -17.30
CA VAL A 148 30.26 13.44 -17.26
C VAL A 148 31.50 14.30 -17.46
N ASP A 149 31.73 14.75 -18.69
CA ASP A 149 32.76 15.76 -18.96
C ASP A 149 32.28 17.11 -18.41
N ARG A 150 33.01 17.65 -17.42
CA ARG A 150 32.76 19.00 -16.91
C ARG A 150 33.47 20.01 -17.82
N PRO A 151 32.81 21.08 -18.27
CA PRO A 151 33.46 22.17 -18.98
C PRO A 151 34.38 22.94 -18.01
N SER A 152 35.61 23.18 -18.46
CA SER A 152 36.64 24.03 -17.84
C SER A 152 36.35 25.50 -18.03
#